data_AF-A0A3B6TZJ1-F1
#
_entry.id   AF-A0A3B6TZJ1-F1
#
_cell.length_a   1.000
_cell.length_b   1.000
_cell.length_c   1.000
_cell.angle_alpha   90.00
_cell.angle_beta   90.00
_cell.angle_gamma   90.00
#
_symmetry.space_group_name_H-M   'P 1'
#
loop_
_entity.id
_entity.type
_entity.pdbx_description
1 polymer ?
#
loop_
_entity_poly.entity_id
_entity_poly.type
_entity_poly.pdbx_seq_one_letter_code
_entity_poly.pdbx_strand_id
1 'polypeptide(L)' 'MQTQSCVQMAEEAEKEHKKMFDKYSQQADDIKASYKKLLTDVQSSSSRVCKVTLPEMAKSVTRAIDGLRSRYNIPATPA' A
#
# COMPACT_ATOMS: atom_id res chain seq x y z
N MET A 1 42.55 -27.92 29.21
CA MET A 1 41.28 -27.28 29.64
C MET A 1 41.01 -25.95 28.93
N GLN A 2 41.98 -25.03 28.73
CA GLN A 2 41.71 -23.74 28.08
C GLN A 2 41.26 -23.82 26.60
N THR A 3 41.82 -24.73 25.80
CA THR A 3 41.55 -24.81 24.36
C THR A 3 40.11 -25.21 24.04
N GLN A 4 39.52 -26.11 24.83
CA GLN A 4 38.15 -26.59 24.62
C GLN A 4 37.10 -25.51 24.92
N SER A 5 37.33 -24.70 25.97
CA SER A 5 36.44 -23.58 26.30
C SER A 5 36.46 -22.48 25.23
N CYS A 6 37.63 -22.22 24.63
CA CYS A 6 37.75 -21.24 23.55
C CYS A 6 37.00 -21.69 22.27
N VAL A 7 37.05 -22.98 21.94
CA VAL A 7 36.30 -23.55 20.80
C VAL A 7 34.79 -23.46 21.02
N GLN A 8 34.30 -23.81 22.22
CA GLN A 8 32.87 -23.73 22.53
C GLN A 8 32.32 -22.30 22.43
N MET A 9 33.09 -21.30 22.89
CA MET A 9 32.70 -19.90 22.76
C MET A 9 32.61 -19.45 21.29
N ALA A 10 33.52 -19.92 20.43
CA ALA A 10 33.50 -19.60 19.01
C ALA A 10 32.26 -20.22 18.31
N GLU A 11 31.94 -21.48 18.61
CA GLU A 11 30.75 -22.16 18.09
C GLU A 11 29.45 -21.47 18.53
N GLU A 12 29.38 -21.02 19.79
CA GLU A 12 28.21 -20.31 20.32
C GLU A 12 28.06 -18.92 19.68
N ALA A 13 29.17 -18.21 19.46
CA ALA A 13 29.16 -16.92 18.77
C ALA A 13 28.70 -17.07 17.30
N GLU A 14 29.17 -18.10 16.59
CA GLU A 14 28.73 -18.39 15.22
C GLU A 14 27.23 -18.72 15.18
N LYS A 15 26.75 -19.53 16.14
CA LYS A 15 25.33 -19.89 16.24
C LYS A 15 24.45 -18.67 16.47
N GLU A 16 24.81 -17.77 17.38
CA GLU A 16 24.02 -16.56 17.63
C GLU A 16 24.10 -15.58 16.44
N HIS A 17 25.26 -15.46 15.79
CA HIS A 17 25.41 -14.69 14.57
C HIS A 17 24.47 -15.21 13.47
N LYS A 18 24.45 -16.52 13.22
CA LYS A 18 23.55 -17.15 12.25
C LYS A 18 22.08 -16.88 12.57
N LYS A 19 21.68 -17.03 13.83
CA LYS A 19 20.31 -16.76 14.28
C LYS A 19 19.92 -15.29 14.11
N MET A 20 20.83 -14.35 14.36
CA MET A 20 20.59 -12.93 14.09
C MET A 20 20.42 -12.70 12.59
N PHE A 21 21.31 -13.27 11.78
CA PHE A 21 21.24 -13.16 10.32
C PHE A 21 19.91 -13.70 9.76
N ASP A 22 19.48 -14.89 10.20
CA ASP A 22 18.22 -15.50 9.77
C ASP A 22 17.01 -14.63 10.14
N LYS A 23 17.00 -14.03 11.34
CA LYS A 23 15.96 -13.08 11.76
C LYS A 23 15.91 -11.83 10.87
N TYR A 24 17.08 -11.26 10.57
CA TYR A 24 17.16 -10.08 9.70
C TYR A 24 16.70 -10.40 8.27
N SER A 25 17.08 -11.57 7.75
CA SER A 25 16.64 -12.03 6.42
C SER A 25 15.12 -12.16 6.39
N GLN A 26 14.53 -12.83 7.39
CA GLN A 26 13.07 -12.97 7.47
C GLN A 26 12.36 -11.62 7.57
N GLN A 27 12.87 -10.71 8.40
CA GLN A 27 12.29 -9.37 8.54
C GLN A 27 12.36 -8.58 7.22
N ALA A 28 13.45 -8.70 6.47
CA ALA A 28 13.59 -8.05 5.17
C ALA A 28 12.55 -8.57 4.16
N ASP A 29 12.29 -9.88 4.15
CA ASP A 29 11.27 -10.50 3.31
C ASP A 29 9.85 -10.07 3.71
N ASP A 30 9.57 -9.98 5.02
CA ASP A 30 8.27 -9.52 5.53
C ASP A 30 8.01 -8.04 5.16
N ILE A 31 9.03 -7.18 5.26
CA ILE A 31 8.95 -5.78 4.84
C ILE A 31 8.70 -5.69 3.33
N LYS A 32 9.42 -6.48 2.53
CA LYS A 32 9.23 -6.53 1.08
C LYS A 32 7.82 -6.99 0.70
N ALA A 33 7.29 -8.00 1.39
CA ALA A 33 5.94 -8.51 1.17
C ALA A 33 4.87 -7.47 1.53
N SER A 34 5.00 -6.83 2.70
CA SER A 34 4.08 -5.79 3.16
C SER A 34 4.10 -4.56 2.24
N TYR A 35 5.27 -4.15 1.76
CA TYR A 35 5.39 -3.05 0.80
C TYR A 35 4.71 -3.36 -0.53
N LYS A 36 4.88 -4.58 -1.08
CA LYS A 36 4.17 -5.01 -2.30
C LYS A 36 2.65 -4.99 -2.12
N LYS A 37 2.16 -5.44 -0.96
CA LYS A 37 0.73 -5.39 -0.63
C LYS A 37 0.24 -3.94 -0.60
N LEU A 38 0.96 -3.06 0.09
CA LEU A 38 0.63 -1.64 0.16
C LEU A 38 0.53 -1.00 -1.24
N LEU A 39 1.49 -1.27 -2.11
CA LEU A 39 1.46 -0.75 -3.50
C LEU A 39 0.22 -1.22 -4.25
N THR A 40 -0.15 -2.49 -4.09
CA THR A 40 -1.33 -3.06 -4.73
C THR A 40 -2.62 -2.41 -4.20
N ASP A 41 -2.71 -2.21 -2.89
CA ASP A 41 -3.86 -1.57 -2.25
C ASP A 41 -4.01 -0.11 -2.67
N VAL A 42 -2.90 0.65 -2.70
CA VAL A 42 -2.88 2.05 -3.16
C VAL A 42 -3.26 2.14 -4.64
N GLN A 43 -2.72 1.27 -5.49
CA GLN A 43 -3.05 1.25 -6.91
C GLN A 43 -4.55 0.94 -7.14
N SER A 44 -5.09 -0.05 -6.44
CA SER A 44 -6.50 -0.42 -6.52
C SER A 44 -7.40 0.73 -6.06
N SER A 45 -7.10 1.31 -4.90
CA SER A 45 -7.84 2.44 -4.33
C SER A 45 -7.80 3.67 -5.25
N SER A 46 -6.61 4.05 -5.71
CA SER A 46 -6.44 5.19 -6.62
C SER A 46 -7.15 4.95 -7.95
N SER A 47 -7.03 3.76 -8.54
CA SER A 47 -7.73 3.40 -9.77
C SER A 47 -9.25 3.51 -9.60
N ARG A 48 -9.79 3.06 -8.47
CA ARG A 48 -11.23 3.17 -8.18
C ARG A 48 -11.66 4.64 -8.07
N VAL A 49 -10.93 5.46 -7.32
CA VAL A 49 -11.25 6.89 -7.17
C VAL A 49 -11.24 7.59 -8.53
N CYS A 50 -10.18 7.39 -9.32
CA CYS A 50 -10.00 8.09 -10.59
C CYS A 50 -10.96 7.61 -11.68
N LYS A 51 -11.22 6.31 -11.79
CA LYS A 51 -12.01 5.74 -12.90
C LYS A 51 -13.50 5.62 -12.59
N VAL A 52 -13.88 5.57 -11.32
CA VAL A 52 -15.28 5.34 -10.91
C VAL A 52 -15.80 6.54 -10.15
N THR A 53 -15.24 6.82 -8.98
CA THR A 53 -15.82 7.81 -8.06
C THR A 53 -15.89 9.21 -8.66
N LEU A 54 -14.77 9.71 -9.23
CA LEU A 54 -14.74 11.05 -9.81
C LEU A 54 -15.68 11.20 -11.03
N PRO A 55 -15.69 10.29 -12.02
CA PRO A 55 -16.66 10.34 -13.12
C PRO A 55 -18.12 10.26 -12.68
N GLU A 56 -18.44 9.42 -11.70
CA GLU A 56 -19.81 9.30 -11.18
C GLU A 56 -20.26 10.57 -10.45
N MET A 57 -19.36 11.16 -9.66
CA MET A 57 -19.60 12.46 -9.03
C MET A 57 -19.82 13.56 -10.06
N ALA A 58 -18.97 13.64 -11.10
CA ALA A 58 -19.14 14.62 -12.17
C ALA A 58 -20.51 14.47 -12.86
N LYS A 59 -20.90 13.25 -13.22
CA LYS A 59 -22.23 12.96 -13.78
C LYS A 59 -23.37 13.34 -12.83
N SER A 60 -23.19 13.12 -11.53
CA SER A 60 -24.18 13.50 -10.51
C SER A 60 -24.35 15.02 -10.46
N VAL A 61 -23.25 15.77 -10.46
CA VAL A 61 -23.26 17.24 -10.46
C VAL A 61 -23.92 17.77 -11.73
N THR A 62 -23.57 17.26 -12.91
CA THR A 62 -24.23 17.66 -14.17
C THR A 62 -25.74 17.45 -14.11
N ARG A 63 -26.20 16.27 -13.64
CA ARG A 63 -27.63 15.99 -13.48
C ARG A 63 -28.32 16.94 -12.50
N ALA A 64 -27.66 17.28 -11.39
CA ALA A 64 -28.21 18.22 -10.42
C ALA A 64 -28.35 19.64 -11.02
N ILE A 65 -27.35 20.09 -11.79
CA ILE A 65 -27.39 21.38 -12.49
C ILE A 65 -28.53 21.39 -13.51
N ASP A 66 -28.68 20.35 -14.31
CA ASP A 66 -29.73 20.27 -15.32
C ASP A 66 -31.13 20.23 -14.68
N GLY A 67 -31.27 19.53 -13.54
CA GLY A 67 -32.50 19.53 -12.75
C GLY A 67 -32.84 20.89 -12.14
N LEU A 68 -31.84 21.72 -11.81
CA LEU A 68 -32.07 23.11 -11.40
C LEU A 68 -32.48 23.98 -12.59
N ARG A 69 -31.75 23.87 -13.71
CA ARG A 69 -32.07 24.62 -14.94
C ARG A 69 -33.51 24.37 -15.40
N SER A 70 -33.92 23.10 -15.44
CA SER A 70 -35.28 22.70 -15.79
C SER A 70 -36.33 23.31 -14.85
N ARG A 71 -36.10 23.31 -13.52
CA ARG A 71 -37.03 23.88 -12.53
C ARG A 71 -37.23 25.39 -12.67
N TYR A 72 -36.20 26.11 -13.13
CA TYR A 72 -36.23 27.56 -13.24
C TYR A 72 -36.37 28.07 -14.69
N ASN A 73 -36.64 27.19 -15.66
CA ASN A 73 -36.69 27.50 -17.09
C ASN A 73 -35.42 28.21 -17.61
N ILE A 74 -34.26 27.86 -17.05
CA ILE A 74 -32.97 28.40 -17.49
C ILE A 74 -32.48 27.56 -18.67
N PRO A 75 -32.21 28.16 -19.85
CA PRO A 75 -31.71 27.43 -21.00
C PRO A 75 -30.33 26.81 -20.72
N ALA A 76 -30.03 25.70 -21.38
CA ALA A 76 -28.72 25.04 -21.25
C ALA A 76 -27.60 25.98 -21.73
N THR A 77 -26.49 26.01 -21.00
CA THR A 77 -25.28 26.68 -21.45
C THR A 77 -24.61 25.79 -22.50
N PRO A 78 -24.26 26.29 -23.70
CA PRO A 78 -23.55 25.50 -24.70
C PRO A 78 -22.19 25.03 -24.15
N ALA A 79 -21.78 23.84 -24.58
CA ALA A 79 -20.53 23.18 -24.18
C ALA A 79 -19.30 23.85 -24.82
#